data_AF-A0A2D8QDD2-F1
#
_entry.id   AF-A0A2D8QDD2-F1
#
_cell.length_a   1.000
_cell.length_b   1.000
_cell.length_c   1.000
_cell.angle_alpha   90.00
_cell.angle_beta   90.00
_cell.angle_gamma   90.00
#
_symmetry.space_group_name_H-M   'P 1'
#
loop_
_entity.id
_entity.type
_entity.pdbx_description
1 polymer ?
#
loop_
_entity_poly.entity_id
_entity_poly.type
_entity_poly.pdbx_seq_one_letter_code
_entity_poly.pdbx_strand_id
1 'polypeptide(L)'
;MQEFTFAPTAMPPAAEAIRTEVRAFLTEARDTGLYTPRRHSWSSFDPAFSAECGRRGFIGMTWPESYGGRGRSALERYVMTEEMLAGGAP
;
A
#
# COMPACT_ATOMS: atom_id res chain seq x y z
N MET A 1 -23.55 -27.28 -14.39
CA MET A 1 -22.95 -26.00 -13.97
C MET A 1 -21.44 -26.20 -14.12
N GLN A 2 -20.78 -25.50 -15.05
CA GLN A 2 -19.32 -25.60 -15.14
C GLN A 2 -18.71 -24.74 -14.04
N GLU A 3 -17.92 -25.38 -13.18
CA GLU A 3 -17.16 -24.71 -12.13
C GLU A 3 -15.87 -24.16 -12.73
N PHE A 4 -15.71 -22.84 -12.72
CA PHE A 4 -14.46 -22.20 -13.08
C PHE A 4 -13.57 -22.13 -11.85
N THR A 5 -12.52 -22.96 -11.83
CA THR A 5 -11.48 -22.91 -10.79
C THR A 5 -10.24 -22.24 -11.36
N PHE A 6 -9.91 -21.06 -10.85
CA PHE A 6 -8.67 -20.36 -11.21
C PHE A 6 -7.59 -20.66 -10.19
N ALA A 7 -6.42 -21.11 -10.66
CA ALA A 7 -5.27 -21.29 -9.79
C ALA A 7 -4.79 -19.93 -9.28
N PRO A 8 -4.50 -19.78 -7.97
CA PRO A 8 -3.88 -18.57 -7.45
C PRO A 8 -2.49 -18.40 -8.07
N THR A 9 -2.16 -17.15 -8.42
CA THR A 9 -0.83 -16.82 -8.95
C THR A 9 0.10 -16.39 -7.82
N ALA A 10 1.38 -16.73 -7.94
CA ALA A 10 2.40 -16.25 -7.02
C ALA A 10 2.72 -14.78 -7.33
N MET A 11 2.78 -13.94 -6.30
CA MET A 11 3.18 -12.56 -6.49
C MET A 11 4.69 -12.46 -6.78
N PRO A 12 5.12 -11.52 -7.64
CA PRO A 12 6.54 -11.29 -7.85
C PRO A 12 7.26 -10.96 -6.54
N PRO A 13 8.54 -11.35 -6.37
CA PRO A 13 9.29 -11.06 -5.15
C PRO A 13 9.31 -9.58 -4.76
N ALA A 14 9.35 -8.68 -5.76
CA ALA A 14 9.27 -7.24 -5.54
C ALA A 14 7.96 -6.84 -4.85
N ALA A 15 6.82 -7.42 -5.24
CA ALA A 15 5.52 -7.13 -4.63
C ALA A 15 5.44 -7.65 -3.19
N GLU A 16 6.06 -8.79 -2.88
CA GLU A 16 6.14 -9.28 -1.49
C GLU A 16 7.08 -8.44 -0.61
N ALA A 17 8.13 -7.84 -1.20
CA ALA A 17 8.95 -6.86 -0.50
C ALA A 17 8.14 -5.61 -0.14
N ILE A 18 7.30 -5.10 -1.06
CA ILE A 18 6.36 -4.01 -0.78
C ILE A 18 5.40 -4.37 0.35
N ARG A 19 4.87 -5.59 0.35
CA ARG A 19 3.98 -6.06 1.43
C ARG A 19 4.63 -5.88 2.80
N THR A 20 5.88 -6.32 2.91
CA THR A 20 6.66 -6.26 4.16
C THR A 20 6.93 -4.81 4.54
N GLU A 21 7.32 -3.97 3.58
CA GLU A 21 7.58 -2.54 3.77
C GLU A 21 6.34 -1.80 4.29
N VAL A 22 5.18 -2.01 3.66
CA VAL A 22 3.92 -1.36 4.02
C VAL A 22 3.43 -1.82 5.38
N ARG A 23 3.51 -3.12 5.70
CA ARG A 23 3.14 -3.63 7.03
C ARG A 23 4.02 -3.06 8.14
N ALA A 24 5.33 -2.98 7.91
CA ALA A 24 6.25 -2.38 8.86
C ALA A 24 5.91 -0.90 9.12
N PHE A 25 5.67 -0.13 8.05
CA PHE A 25 5.22 1.25 8.14
C PHE A 25 3.91 1.38 8.93
N LEU A 26 2.89 0.58 8.60
CA LEU A 26 1.60 0.70 9.26
C LEU A 26 1.68 0.35 10.74
N THR A 27 2.52 -0.61 11.13
CA THR A 27 2.78 -0.92 12.55
C THR A 27 3.46 0.26 13.25
N GLU A 28 4.55 0.78 12.68
CA GLU A 28 5.25 1.97 13.21
C GLU A 28 4.31 3.18 13.36
N ALA A 29 3.50 3.44 12.35
CA ALA A 29 2.54 4.55 12.33
C ALA A 29 1.42 4.38 13.37
N ARG A 30 1.02 3.15 13.69
CA ARG A 30 0.08 2.88 14.80
C ARG A 30 0.74 3.09 16.15
N ASP A 31 1.94 2.55 16.34
CA ASP A 31 2.65 2.58 17.62
C ASP A 31 3.06 4.01 18.00
N THR A 32 3.35 4.85 17.02
CA THR A 32 3.67 6.28 17.22
C THR A 32 2.43 7.18 17.29
N GLY A 33 1.23 6.62 17.10
CA GLY A 33 -0.02 7.38 17.11
C GLY A 33 -0.23 8.26 15.89
N LEU A 34 0.51 8.05 14.79
CA LEU A 34 0.36 8.79 13.53
C LEU A 34 -1.04 8.59 12.93
N TYR A 35 -1.65 7.43 13.12
CA TYR A 35 -3.05 7.20 12.77
C TYR A 35 -3.72 6.14 13.64
N THR A 36 -5.06 6.11 13.61
CA THR A 36 -5.87 5.04 14.20
C THR A 36 -6.63 4.30 13.09
N PRO A 37 -6.52 2.97 12.97
CA PRO A 37 -7.22 2.20 11.95
C PRO A 37 -8.74 2.40 11.98
N ARG A 38 -9.37 2.53 10.80
CA ARG A 38 -10.83 2.66 10.67
C ARG A 38 -11.40 1.66 9.68
N ARG A 39 -12.61 1.16 9.96
CA ARG A 39 -13.33 0.19 9.10
C ARG A 39 -13.81 0.78 7.77
N HIS A 40 -13.95 2.10 7.68
CA HIS A 40 -14.30 2.86 6.45
C HIS A 40 -13.23 3.92 6.14
N SER A 41 -11.95 3.56 6.26
CA SER A 41 -10.85 4.51 6.16
C SER A 41 -10.80 5.26 4.82
N TRP A 42 -11.32 4.65 3.74
CA TRP A 42 -11.45 5.26 2.41
C TRP A 42 -12.36 6.51 2.32
N SER A 43 -13.05 6.88 3.41
CA SER A 43 -13.94 8.05 3.49
C SER A 43 -13.39 9.18 4.36
N SER A 44 -12.22 8.98 4.97
CA SER A 44 -11.50 10.01 5.71
C SER A 44 -10.15 10.27 5.06
N PHE A 45 -9.38 11.21 5.61
CA PHE A 45 -7.98 11.39 5.28
C PHE A 45 -7.25 11.96 6.49
N ASP A 46 -5.94 11.74 6.56
CA ASP A 46 -5.04 12.39 7.51
C ASP A 46 -3.86 13.04 6.74
N PRO A 47 -3.65 14.37 6.85
CA PRO A 47 -2.57 15.06 6.14
C PRO A 47 -1.17 14.61 6.55
N ALA A 48 -0.93 14.32 7.83
CA ALA A 48 0.38 13.92 8.32
C ALA A 48 0.73 12.51 7.86
N PHE A 49 -0.24 11.60 7.89
CA PHE A 49 -0.11 10.25 7.32
C PHE A 49 0.18 10.32 5.81
N SER A 50 -0.58 11.14 5.07
CA SER A 50 -0.38 11.33 3.62
C SER A 50 1.01 11.87 3.29
N ALA A 51 1.51 12.82 4.09
CA ALA A 51 2.87 13.35 3.94
C ALA A 51 3.95 12.29 4.20
N GLU A 52 3.74 11.39 5.18
CA GLU A 52 4.62 10.25 5.43
C GLU A 52 4.61 9.25 4.26
N CYS A 53 3.43 8.93 3.72
CA CYS A 53 3.32 8.09 2.51
C CYS A 53 4.07 8.70 1.33
N GLY A 54 3.99 10.03 1.15
CA GLY A 54 4.77 10.76 0.15
C GLY A 54 6.27 10.62 0.36
N ARG A 55 6.76 10.82 1.59
CA ARG A 55 8.19 10.67 1.94
C ARG A 55 8.72 9.26 1.72
N ARG A 56 7.89 8.22 1.93
CA ARG A 56 8.23 6.82 1.66
C ARG A 56 8.09 6.41 0.19
N GLY A 57 7.50 7.26 -0.65
CA GLY A 57 7.32 6.99 -2.08
C GLY A 57 6.16 6.05 -2.38
N PHE A 58 5.16 5.96 -1.51
CA PHE A 58 3.92 5.23 -1.75
C PHE A 58 2.93 6.00 -2.65
N ILE A 59 3.15 7.31 -2.83
CA ILE A 59 2.40 8.14 -3.78
C ILE A 59 3.15 8.16 -5.11
N GLY A 60 2.43 8.00 -6.23
CA GLY A 60 3.05 8.02 -7.56
C GLY A 60 3.99 6.84 -7.84
N MET A 61 3.80 5.69 -7.18
CA MET A 61 4.70 4.53 -7.28
C MET A 61 5.05 4.13 -8.72
N THR A 62 4.07 4.18 -9.62
CA THR A 62 4.24 3.76 -11.03
C THR A 62 4.66 4.88 -11.96
N TRP A 63 4.82 6.11 -11.46
CA TRP A 63 5.27 7.23 -12.28
C TRP A 63 6.78 7.11 -12.56
N PRO A 64 7.26 7.62 -13.71
CA PRO A 64 8.67 7.72 -13.98
C PRO A 64 9.41 8.56 -12.92
N GLU A 65 10.68 8.23 -12.68
CA GLU A 65 11.53 8.97 -11.73
C GLU A 65 11.70 10.44 -12.12
N SER A 66 11.67 10.76 -13.42
CA SER A 66 11.73 12.14 -13.93
C SER A 66 10.59 13.03 -13.44
N TYR A 67 9.52 12.43 -12.94
CA TYR A 67 8.37 13.12 -12.34
C TYR A 67 8.27 12.89 -10.83
N GLY A 68 9.33 12.40 -10.19
CA GLY A 68 9.38 12.12 -8.76
C GLY A 68 8.74 10.79 -8.34
N GLY A 69 8.38 9.92 -9.30
CA GLY A 69 7.89 8.58 -9.03
C GLY A 69 9.01 7.57 -8.73
N ARG A 70 8.63 6.30 -8.60
CA ARG A 70 9.56 5.19 -8.29
C ARG A 70 9.67 4.16 -9.42
N GLY A 71 8.97 4.34 -10.54
CA GLY A 71 8.96 3.39 -11.66
C GLY A 71 8.52 1.97 -11.29
N ARG A 72 7.82 1.78 -10.16
CA ARG A 72 7.37 0.47 -9.67
C ARG A 72 6.28 -0.11 -10.56
N SER A 73 6.15 -1.43 -10.54
CA SER A 73 5.15 -2.15 -11.34
C SER A 73 3.72 -1.95 -10.81
N ALA A 74 2.74 -2.27 -11.64
CA ALA A 74 1.32 -2.25 -11.24
C ALA A 74 1.00 -3.25 -10.11
N LEU A 75 1.71 -4.39 -10.06
CA LEU A 75 1.53 -5.39 -9.00
C LEU A 75 2.10 -4.93 -7.66
N GLU A 76 3.20 -4.18 -7.66
CA GLU A 76 3.72 -3.52 -6.45
C GLU A 76 2.72 -2.47 -5.93
N ARG A 77 2.16 -1.63 -6.82
CA ARG A 77 1.12 -0.65 -6.45
C ARG A 77 -0.14 -1.32 -5.90
N TYR A 78 -0.54 -2.45 -6.51
CA TYR A 78 -1.68 -3.25 -6.07
C TYR A 78 -1.46 -3.73 -4.62
N VAL A 79 -0.34 -4.38 -4.33
CA VAL A 79 -0.04 -4.85 -2.96
C VAL A 79 0.00 -3.70 -1.96
N MET A 80 0.63 -2.58 -2.31
CA MET A 80 0.64 -1.41 -1.43
C MET A 80 -0.79 -0.97 -1.09
N THR A 81 -1.66 -0.87 -2.10
CA THR A 81 -3.07 -0.46 -1.90
C THR A 81 -3.82 -1.44 -1.01
N GLU A 82 -3.71 -2.75 -1.27
CA GLU A 82 -4.38 -3.79 -0.49
C GLU A 82 -3.94 -3.81 0.97
N GLU A 83 -2.64 -3.62 1.24
CA GLU A 83 -2.12 -3.60 2.61
C GLU A 83 -2.52 -2.32 3.35
N MET A 84 -2.58 -1.16 2.68
CA MET A 84 -3.12 0.07 3.27
C MET A 84 -4.60 -0.09 3.66
N LEU A 85 -5.41 -0.70 2.77
CA LEU A 85 -6.81 -1.01 3.04
C LEU A 85 -6.97 -2.00 4.19
N ALA A 86 -6.20 -3.09 4.19
CA ALA A 86 -6.21 -4.07 5.27
C ALA A 86 -5.78 -3.47 6.62
N GLY A 87 -4.86 -2.50 6.60
CA GLY A 87 -4.40 -1.75 7.77
C GLY A 87 -5.34 -0.64 8.22
N GLY A 88 -6.45 -0.40 7.51
CA GLY A 88 -7.39 0.69 7.79
C GLY A 88 -6.74 2.07 7.73
N ALA A 89 -5.76 2.25 6.84
CA ALA A 89 -5.05 3.51 6.63
C ALA A 89 -6.00 4.61 6.12
N PRO A 90 -5.93 5.83 6.67
CA PRO A 90 -6.81 6.94 6.31
C PRO A 90 -6.46 7.55 4.95
#